data_AF-A0AAV7X0Z3-F1
#
_entry.id   AF-A0AAV7X0Z3-F1
#
_cell.length_a   1.000
_cell.length_b   1.000
_cell.length_c   1.000
_cell.angle_alpha   90.00
_cell.angle_beta   90.00
_cell.angle_gamma   90.00
#
_symmetry.space_group_name_H-M   'P 1'
#
loop_
_entity.id
_entity.type
_entity.pdbx_description
1 polymer ?
#
loop_
_entity_poly.entity_id
_entity_poly.type
_entity_poly.pdbx_seq_one_letter_code
_entity_poly.pdbx_strand_id
1 'polypeptide(L)'
;MSANILRKREEAAEKMFANELVLEAAENTQNISVKNQDMTSKLRLQEELKRREQSKQWEHKSLTKYLEAGRIPRGLRIPLGPSFDNSNPDMIKEQAEHNLAVSANLVGIVVKYAAIDVSKILQEIDVLNTELEKETKQDMIKKYREEIDGRL
;
A
#
# COMPACT_ATOMS: atom_id res chain seq x y z
N MET A 1 60.90 29.56 -21.32
CA MET A 1 59.49 29.82 -20.95
C MET A 1 59.36 29.75 -19.45
N SER A 2 58.74 30.76 -18.83
CA SER A 2 58.82 31.04 -17.39
C SER A 2 57.99 30.06 -16.54
N ALA A 3 58.56 29.57 -15.43
CA ALA A 3 57.92 28.68 -14.44
C ALA A 3 56.56 29.20 -13.93
N ASN A 4 56.32 30.52 -14.02
CA ASN A 4 55.04 31.14 -13.67
C ASN A 4 53.87 30.73 -14.59
N ILE A 5 54.14 30.32 -15.83
CA ILE A 5 53.09 29.90 -16.76
C ILE A 5 52.64 28.47 -16.46
N LEU A 6 53.58 27.59 -16.08
CA LEU A 6 53.30 26.21 -15.68
C LEU A 6 52.47 26.18 -14.39
N ARG A 7 52.87 26.96 -13.38
CA ARG A 7 52.16 27.04 -12.10
C ARG A 7 50.72 27.56 -12.23
N LYS A 8 50.50 28.56 -13.11
CA LYS A 8 49.13 29.04 -13.43
C LYS A 8 48.27 28.01 -14.15
N ARG A 9 48.89 27.11 -14.94
CA ARG A 9 48.17 26.02 -15.61
C ARG A 9 47.82 24.89 -14.64
N GLU A 10 48.71 24.58 -13.70
CA GLU A 10 48.45 23.62 -12.61
C GLU A 10 47.31 24.10 -11.71
N GLU A 11 47.36 25.36 -11.24
CA GLU A 11 46.29 25.94 -10.41
C GLU A 11 44.93 26.04 -11.17
N ALA A 12 44.95 26.20 -12.50
CA ALA A 12 43.74 26.17 -13.31
C ALA A 12 43.20 24.75 -13.48
N ALA A 13 44.07 23.76 -13.68
CA ALA A 13 43.69 22.36 -13.80
C ALA A 13 43.11 21.83 -12.48
N GLU A 14 43.73 22.12 -11.34
CA GLU A 14 43.22 21.74 -10.01
C GLU A 14 41.81 22.30 -9.74
N LYS A 15 41.54 23.55 -10.15
CA LYS A 15 40.22 24.16 -10.03
C LYS A 15 39.18 23.53 -10.96
N MET A 16 39.58 23.11 -12.16
CA MET A 16 38.67 22.41 -13.07
C MET A 16 38.33 21.01 -12.56
N PHE A 17 39.32 20.24 -12.11
CA PHE A 17 39.09 18.92 -11.49
C PHE A 17 38.25 18.98 -10.22
N ALA A 18 38.49 19.99 -9.36
CA ALA A 18 37.70 20.17 -8.14
C ALA A 18 36.23 20.49 -8.46
N ASN A 19 35.95 21.28 -9.50
CA ASN A 19 34.58 21.60 -9.90
C ASN A 19 33.88 20.41 -10.60
N GLU A 20 34.60 19.62 -11.40
CA GLU A 20 34.07 18.41 -12.05
C GLU A 20 33.66 17.35 -11.02
N LEU A 21 34.52 17.08 -10.03
CA LEU A 21 34.23 16.14 -8.94
C LEU A 21 33.03 16.57 -8.09
N VAL A 22 32.86 17.88 -7.86
CA VAL A 22 31.72 18.43 -7.11
C VAL A 22 30.42 18.34 -7.92
N LEU A 23 30.48 18.56 -9.23
CA LEU A 23 29.33 18.40 -10.14
C LEU A 23 28.89 16.94 -10.25
N GLU A 24 29.82 15.99 -10.43
CA GLU A 24 29.51 14.56 -10.45
C GLU A 24 28.96 14.06 -9.10
N ALA A 25 29.49 14.55 -7.98
CA ALA A 25 28.97 14.22 -6.65
C ALA A 25 27.56 14.79 -6.42
N ALA A 26 27.28 16.00 -6.92
CA ALA A 26 25.96 16.64 -6.83
C ALA A 26 24.91 15.93 -7.70
N GLU A 27 25.25 15.55 -8.93
CA GLU A 27 24.35 14.81 -9.82
C GLU A 27 24.07 13.40 -9.29
N ASN A 28 25.08 12.71 -8.75
CA ASN A 28 24.89 11.40 -8.13
C ASN A 28 24.03 11.46 -6.86
N THR A 29 24.24 12.45 -5.99
CA THR A 29 23.42 12.62 -4.77
C THR A 29 21.97 12.99 -5.08
N GLN A 30 21.71 13.81 -6.10
CA GLN A 30 20.35 14.12 -6.55
C GLN A 30 19.65 12.90 -7.16
N ASN A 31 20.33 12.11 -7.99
CA ASN A 31 19.76 10.90 -8.59
C ASN A 31 19.46 9.80 -7.56
N ILE A 32 20.31 9.65 -6.53
CA ILE A 32 20.07 8.74 -5.40
C ILE A 32 18.85 9.20 -4.59
N SER A 33 18.70 10.51 -4.37
CA SER A 33 17.57 11.09 -3.63
C SER A 33 16.22 10.82 -4.31
N VAL A 34 16.12 11.07 -5.62
CA VAL A 34 14.86 10.90 -6.38
C VAL A 34 14.45 9.42 -6.49
N LYS A 35 15.39 8.50 -6.74
CA LYS A 35 15.10 7.06 -6.78
C LYS A 35 14.67 6.50 -5.42
N ASN A 36 15.31 6.94 -4.33
CA ASN A 36 14.94 6.52 -2.98
C ASN A 36 13.55 7.04 -2.57
N GLN A 37 13.12 8.21 -3.07
CA GLN A 37 11.77 8.72 -2.82
C GLN A 37 10.68 7.84 -3.45
N ASP A 38 10.90 7.30 -4.64
CA ASP A 38 9.93 6.43 -5.32
C ASP A 38 9.81 5.07 -4.61
N MET A 39 10.95 4.44 -4.29
CA MET A 39 10.98 3.17 -3.54
C MET A 39 10.34 3.29 -2.14
N THR A 40 10.62 4.39 -1.42
CA THR A 40 10.04 4.63 -0.09
C THR A 40 8.51 4.80 -0.17
N SER A 41 8.02 5.42 -1.24
CA SER A 41 6.58 5.61 -1.46
C SER A 41 5.87 4.29 -1.70
N LYS A 42 6.47 3.39 -2.50
CA LYS A 42 5.93 2.04 -2.74
C LYS A 42 5.93 1.18 -1.47
N LEU A 43 6.97 1.24 -0.65
CA LEU A 43 7.01 0.54 0.64
C LEU A 43 5.94 1.05 1.60
N ARG A 44 5.70 2.36 1.65
CA ARG A 44 4.60 2.94 2.45
C ARG A 44 3.23 2.46 1.96
N LEU A 45 3.02 2.45 0.63
CA LEU A 45 1.79 1.93 0.05
C LEU A 45 1.59 0.44 0.38
N GLN A 46 2.67 -0.35 0.36
CA GLN A 46 2.63 -1.75 0.78
C GLN A 46 2.20 -1.91 2.25
N GLU A 47 2.75 -1.10 3.15
CA GLU A 47 2.35 -1.12 4.56
C GLU A 47 0.88 -0.72 4.74
N GLU A 48 0.42 0.29 4.02
CA GLU A 48 -0.97 0.73 4.04
C GLU A 48 -1.92 -0.38 3.58
N LEU A 49 -1.60 -1.02 2.45
CA LEU A 49 -2.37 -2.15 1.92
C LEU A 49 -2.40 -3.32 2.91
N LYS A 50 -1.27 -3.66 3.54
CA LYS A 50 -1.22 -4.71 4.57
C LYS A 50 -2.07 -4.38 5.80
N ARG A 51 -2.06 -3.13 6.27
CA ARG A 51 -2.92 -2.71 7.40
C ARG A 51 -4.41 -2.81 7.01
N ARG A 52 -4.74 -2.39 5.79
CA ARG A 52 -6.11 -2.47 5.27
C ARG A 52 -6.57 -3.92 5.12
N GLU A 53 -5.71 -4.78 4.60
CA GLU A 53 -5.92 -6.23 4.49
C GLU A 53 -6.22 -6.84 5.86
N GLN A 54 -5.38 -6.56 6.85
CA GLN A 54 -5.55 -7.07 8.19
C GLN A 54 -6.89 -6.62 8.77
N SER A 55 -7.21 -5.34 8.68
CA SER A 55 -8.50 -4.78 9.14
C SER A 55 -9.69 -5.51 8.52
N LYS A 56 -9.67 -5.74 7.20
CA LYS A 56 -10.72 -6.47 6.47
C LYS A 56 -10.79 -7.95 6.83
N GLN A 57 -9.65 -8.60 7.09
CA GLN A 57 -9.65 -9.96 7.61
C GLN A 57 -10.31 -10.06 8.99
N TRP A 58 -10.02 -9.11 9.90
CA TRP A 58 -10.64 -9.08 11.22
C TRP A 58 -12.16 -8.87 11.13
N GLU A 59 -12.60 -7.94 10.29
CA GLU A 59 -14.01 -7.71 9.98
C GLU A 59 -14.67 -9.01 9.49
N HIS A 60 -14.12 -9.63 8.44
CA HIS A 60 -14.63 -10.89 7.88
C HIS A 60 -14.72 -12.00 8.93
N LYS A 61 -13.63 -12.27 9.68
CA LYS A 61 -13.58 -13.31 10.72
C LYS A 61 -14.60 -13.04 11.82
N SER A 62 -14.73 -11.80 12.26
CA SER A 62 -15.67 -11.43 13.32
C SER A 62 -17.12 -11.66 12.89
N LEU A 63 -17.50 -11.20 11.69
CA LEU A 63 -18.84 -11.35 11.15
C LEU A 63 -19.20 -12.81 10.84
N THR A 64 -18.22 -13.59 10.38
CA THR A 64 -18.39 -15.04 10.18
C THR A 64 -18.74 -15.73 11.50
N LYS A 65 -18.03 -15.42 12.59
CA LYS A 65 -18.35 -15.95 13.94
C LYS A 65 -19.73 -15.54 14.42
N TYR A 66 -20.19 -14.32 14.09
CA TYR A 66 -21.56 -13.90 14.40
C TYR A 66 -22.59 -14.79 13.68
N LEU A 67 -22.39 -15.07 12.40
CA LEU A 67 -23.25 -15.97 11.62
C LEU A 67 -23.27 -17.40 12.18
N GLU A 68 -22.09 -17.96 12.47
CA GLU A 68 -21.96 -19.30 13.07
C GLU A 68 -22.69 -19.41 14.42
N ALA A 69 -22.67 -18.34 15.21
CA ALA A 69 -23.36 -18.27 16.49
C ALA A 69 -24.87 -17.94 16.37
N GLY A 70 -25.41 -17.74 15.17
CA GLY A 70 -26.79 -17.31 14.96
C GLY A 70 -27.09 -15.92 15.53
N ARG A 71 -26.08 -15.06 15.66
CA ARG A 71 -26.17 -13.73 16.27
C ARG A 71 -26.00 -12.64 15.23
N ILE A 72 -26.70 -11.53 15.41
CA ILE A 72 -26.61 -10.36 14.54
C ILE A 72 -25.84 -9.23 15.26
N PRO A 73 -24.75 -8.70 14.68
CA PRO A 73 -24.04 -7.54 15.21
C PRO A 73 -24.96 -6.33 15.32
N ARG A 74 -24.85 -5.54 16.39
CA ARG A 74 -25.75 -4.40 16.63
C ARG A 74 -25.79 -3.40 15.47
N GLY A 75 -24.65 -3.10 14.86
CA GLY A 75 -24.55 -2.18 13.73
C GLY A 75 -25.21 -2.68 12.43
N LEU A 76 -25.55 -3.98 12.34
CA LEU A 76 -26.21 -4.60 11.19
C LEU A 76 -27.64 -5.05 11.51
N ARG A 77 -28.18 -4.69 12.68
CA ARG A 77 -29.58 -4.94 13.01
C ARG A 77 -30.43 -3.85 12.40
N ILE A 78 -31.40 -4.25 11.58
CA ILE A 78 -32.43 -3.36 11.07
C ILE A 78 -33.41 -3.12 12.22
N PRO A 79 -33.54 -1.87 12.70
CA PRO A 79 -34.49 -1.56 13.75
C PRO A 79 -35.92 -1.72 13.22
N LEU A 80 -36.83 -2.09 14.11
CA LEU A 80 -38.27 -1.97 13.85
C LEU A 80 -38.58 -0.48 13.63
N GLY A 81 -38.86 -0.13 12.38
CA GLY A 81 -39.37 1.19 12.04
C GLY A 81 -40.77 1.43 12.63
N PRO A 82 -41.26 2.68 12.66
CA PRO A 82 -42.62 2.95 13.06
C PRO A 82 -43.59 2.19 12.14
N SER A 83 -44.36 1.27 12.73
CA SER A 83 -45.44 0.58 12.00
C SER A 83 -46.68 1.49 12.01
N PHE A 84 -47.45 1.45 10.92
CA PHE A 84 -48.71 2.19 10.82
C PHE A 84 -49.81 1.63 11.73
N ASP A 85 -49.63 0.42 12.26
CA ASP A 85 -50.66 -0.29 13.03
C ASP A 85 -50.03 -1.13 14.16
N ASN A 86 -49.58 -0.47 15.22
CA ASN A 86 -49.06 -1.12 16.44
C ASN A 86 -50.16 -1.77 17.31
N SER A 87 -51.40 -1.83 16.81
CA SER A 87 -52.54 -2.36 17.56
C SER A 87 -52.61 -3.89 17.53
N ASN A 88 -52.00 -4.53 16.53
CA ASN A 88 -52.03 -5.98 16.35
C ASN A 88 -50.69 -6.64 16.75
N PRO A 89 -50.66 -7.45 17.84
CA PRO A 89 -49.43 -8.09 18.31
C PRO A 89 -48.85 -9.12 17.33
N ASP A 90 -49.69 -9.79 16.53
CA ASP A 90 -49.23 -10.79 15.57
C ASP A 90 -48.45 -10.14 14.41
N MET A 91 -48.92 -8.98 13.94
CA MET A 91 -48.22 -8.21 12.90
C MET A 91 -46.87 -7.67 13.38
N ILE A 92 -46.79 -7.22 14.64
CA ILE A 92 -45.52 -6.78 15.23
C ILE A 92 -44.52 -7.94 15.27
N LYS A 93 -44.98 -9.14 15.63
CA LYS A 93 -44.15 -10.33 15.69
C LYS A 93 -43.65 -10.73 14.30
N GLU A 94 -44.52 -10.76 13.30
CA GLU A 94 -44.17 -11.06 11.91
C GLU A 94 -43.16 -10.03 11.36
N GLN A 95 -43.38 -8.75 11.64
CA GLN A 95 -42.45 -7.69 11.24
C GLN A 95 -41.07 -7.86 11.92
N ALA A 96 -41.04 -8.24 13.19
CA ALA A 96 -39.79 -8.50 13.92
C ALA A 96 -39.03 -9.70 13.34
N GLU A 97 -39.73 -10.78 13.00
CA GLU A 97 -39.15 -11.97 12.35
C GLU A 97 -38.61 -11.63 10.96
N HIS A 98 -39.34 -10.85 10.17
CA HIS A 98 -38.89 -10.37 8.87
C HIS A 98 -37.62 -9.51 9.00
N ASN A 99 -37.62 -8.54 9.91
CA ASN A 99 -36.45 -7.68 10.15
C ASN A 99 -35.23 -8.49 10.62
N LEU A 100 -35.43 -9.52 11.43
CA LEU A 100 -34.37 -10.43 11.85
C LEU A 100 -33.77 -11.18 10.64
N ALA A 101 -34.63 -11.71 9.76
CA ALA A 101 -34.20 -12.41 8.56
C ALA A 101 -33.43 -11.49 7.59
N VAL A 102 -33.94 -10.28 7.35
CA VAL A 102 -33.24 -9.29 6.51
C VAL A 102 -31.91 -8.87 7.13
N SER A 103 -31.86 -8.69 8.46
CA SER A 103 -30.61 -8.37 9.17
C SER A 103 -29.59 -9.50 9.04
N ALA A 104 -30.01 -10.77 9.13
CA ALA A 104 -29.11 -11.92 8.94
C ALA A 104 -28.59 -12.00 7.49
N ASN A 105 -29.46 -11.75 6.52
CA ASN A 105 -29.08 -11.68 5.10
C ASN A 105 -28.06 -10.55 4.86
N LEU A 106 -28.25 -9.39 5.49
CA LEU A 106 -27.31 -8.28 5.41
C LEU A 106 -25.93 -8.68 5.93
N VAL A 107 -25.84 -9.37 7.07
CA VAL A 107 -24.57 -9.89 7.60
C VAL A 107 -23.91 -10.84 6.58
N GLY A 108 -24.67 -11.76 5.99
CA GLY A 108 -24.16 -12.67 4.96
C GLY A 108 -23.62 -11.95 3.73
N ILE A 109 -24.29 -10.89 3.29
CA ILE A 109 -23.83 -10.04 2.19
C ILE A 109 -22.53 -9.33 2.56
N VAL A 110 -22.45 -8.72 3.74
CA VAL A 110 -21.24 -7.99 4.19
C VAL A 110 -20.04 -8.94 4.30
N VAL A 111 -20.22 -10.16 4.81
CA VAL A 111 -19.15 -11.18 4.85
C VAL A 111 -18.64 -11.48 3.44
N LYS A 112 -19.54 -11.69 2.46
CA LYS A 112 -19.14 -11.94 1.07
C LYS A 112 -18.34 -10.77 0.48
N TYR A 113 -18.78 -9.53 0.69
CA TYR A 113 -18.06 -8.35 0.22
C TYR A 113 -16.70 -8.19 0.90
N ALA A 114 -16.62 -8.43 2.22
CA ALA A 114 -15.34 -8.40 2.94
C ALA A 114 -14.36 -9.44 2.38
N ALA A 115 -14.82 -10.64 2.02
CA ALA A 115 -13.97 -11.67 1.39
C ALA A 115 -13.45 -11.23 0.00
N ILE A 116 -14.32 -10.62 -0.82
CA ILE A 116 -13.93 -10.08 -2.13
C ILE A 116 -12.89 -8.96 -1.97
N ASP A 117 -13.10 -8.05 -1.02
CA ASP A 117 -12.18 -6.95 -0.75
C ASP A 117 -10.81 -7.45 -0.28
N VAL A 118 -10.77 -8.45 0.61
CA VAL A 118 -9.50 -9.10 1.01
C VAL A 118 -8.79 -9.67 -0.22
N SER A 119 -9.50 -10.38 -1.10
CA SER A 119 -8.91 -10.93 -2.32
C SER A 119 -8.36 -9.85 -3.25
N LYS A 120 -9.03 -8.70 -3.39
CA LYS A 120 -8.55 -7.59 -4.21
C LYS A 120 -7.29 -6.96 -3.62
N ILE A 121 -7.27 -6.72 -2.30
CA ILE A 121 -6.11 -6.14 -1.63
C ILE A 121 -4.90 -7.07 -1.74
N LEU A 122 -5.10 -8.40 -1.62
CA LEU A 122 -4.03 -9.37 -1.82
C LEU A 122 -3.46 -9.32 -3.25
N GLN A 123 -4.32 -9.19 -4.26
CA GLN A 123 -3.87 -9.00 -5.65
C GLN A 123 -3.07 -7.70 -5.81
N GLU A 124 -3.52 -6.59 -5.23
CA GLU A 124 -2.78 -5.33 -5.24
C GLU A 124 -1.40 -5.45 -4.57
N ILE A 125 -1.31 -6.17 -3.44
CA ILE A 125 -0.05 -6.47 -2.76
C ILE A 125 0.87 -7.31 -3.64
N ASP A 126 0.37 -8.35 -4.31
CA ASP A 126 1.16 -9.22 -5.18
C ASP A 126 1.71 -8.48 -6.41
N VAL A 127 0.90 -7.60 -7.01
CA VAL A 127 1.34 -6.72 -8.10
C VAL A 127 2.48 -5.84 -7.62
N LEU A 128 2.31 -5.19 -6.46
CA LEU A 128 3.31 -4.28 -5.91
C LEU A 128 4.60 -5.01 -5.50
N ASN A 129 4.50 -6.23 -4.95
CA ASN A 129 5.66 -7.07 -4.67
C ASN A 129 6.43 -7.41 -5.95
N THR A 130 5.71 -7.75 -7.02
CA THR A 130 6.30 -8.08 -8.32
C THR A 130 7.02 -6.88 -8.94
N GLU A 131 6.47 -5.67 -8.79
CA GLU A 131 7.11 -4.43 -9.24
C GLU A 131 8.40 -4.15 -8.45
N LEU A 132 8.34 -4.23 -7.11
CA LEU A 132 9.50 -4.06 -6.24
C LEU A 132 10.62 -5.07 -6.55
N GLU A 133 10.26 -6.33 -6.82
CA GLU A 133 11.24 -7.34 -7.23
C GLU A 133 11.89 -7.03 -8.58
N LYS A 134 11.14 -6.50 -9.55
CA LYS A 134 11.70 -6.12 -10.86
C LYS A 134 12.67 -4.96 -10.71
N GLU A 135 12.31 -3.95 -9.93
CA GLU A 135 13.17 -2.78 -9.70
C GLU A 135 14.45 -3.15 -8.95
N THR A 136 14.35 -3.95 -7.90
CA THR A 136 15.53 -4.44 -7.16
C THR A 136 16.45 -5.30 -8.05
N LYS A 137 15.90 -6.17 -8.90
CA LYS A 137 16.69 -6.94 -9.87
C LYS A 137 17.37 -6.04 -10.91
N GLN A 138 16.69 -5.02 -11.42
CA GLN A 138 17.26 -4.06 -12.37
C GLN A 138 18.39 -3.24 -11.74
N ASP A 139 18.22 -2.77 -10.50
CA ASP A 139 19.26 -2.04 -9.79
C ASP A 139 20.50 -2.90 -9.51
N MET A 140 20.32 -4.19 -9.18
CA MET A 140 21.44 -5.14 -9.04
C MET A 140 22.19 -5.33 -10.35
N ILE A 141 21.48 -5.55 -11.47
CA ILE A 141 22.11 -5.70 -12.80
C ILE A 141 22.88 -4.43 -13.19
N LYS A 142 22.33 -3.25 -12.91
CA LYS A 142 22.99 -1.97 -13.17
C LYS A 142 24.29 -1.84 -12.38
N LYS A 143 24.27 -2.12 -11.06
CA LYS A 143 25.48 -2.12 -10.22
C LYS A 143 26.54 -3.09 -10.72
N TYR A 144 26.15 -4.31 -11.08
CA TYR A 144 27.10 -5.28 -11.63
C TYR A 144 27.74 -4.83 -12.94
N ARG A 145 27.00 -4.15 -13.82
CA ARG A 145 27.57 -3.57 -15.06
C ARG A 145 28.56 -2.45 -14.75
N GLU A 146 28.20 -1.54 -13.85
CA GLU A 146 29.08 -0.45 -13.42
C GLU A 146 30.38 -0.97 -12.79
N GLU A 147 30.32 -2.06 -12.02
CA GLU A 147 31.52 -2.70 -11.44
C GLU A 147 32.42 -3.39 -12.50
N ILE A 148 31.84 -3.92 -13.57
CA ILE A 148 32.59 -4.55 -14.66
C ILE A 148 33.23 -3.48 -15.55
N ASP A 149 32.45 -2.46 -15.93
CA ASP A 149 32.91 -1.39 -16.82
C ASP A 149 33.92 -0.47 -16.13
N GLY A 150 33.85 -0.29 -14.82
CA GLY A 150 34.83 0.47 -14.03
C GLY A 150 36.15 -0.27 -13.72
N ARG A 151 36.28 -1.54 -14.13
CA ARG A 151 37.50 -2.35 -13.97
C ARG A 151 38.28 -2.55 -15.28
N LEU A 152 37.77 -2.07 -16.41
CA LEU A 152 38.41 -2.06 -17.72
C LEU A 152 39.04 -0.69 -18.02
#